data_AF-A0A3B8XLP2-F1
#
_entry.id   AF-A0A3B8XLP2-F1
#
_cell.length_a   1.000
_cell.length_b   1.000
_cell.length_c   1.000
_cell.angle_alpha   90.00
_cell.angle_beta   90.00
_cell.angle_gamma   90.00
#
_symmetry.space_group_name_H-M   'P 1'
#
loop_
_entity.id
_entity.type
_entity.pdbx_description
1 polymer ?
#
loop_
_entity_poly.entity_id
_entity_poly.type
_entity_poly.pdbx_seq_one_letter_code
_entity_poly.pdbx_strand_id
1 'polypeptide(L)'
;MSSILIFCRDCGKQVPSSQTKDGLCVDCRVRRSVADLRDEHARLWRKRERYRSQNANTEQIGRQIARVEDRMGQRIKELVSNERQATDYLRKELEAARGQRYTIKGV
;
A
#
# COMPACT_ATOMS: atom_id res chain seq x y z
N MET A 1 4.69 33.67 1.78
CA MET A 1 5.65 32.91 0.95
C MET A 1 4.86 32.06 -0.03
N SER A 2 4.89 32.38 -1.33
CA SER A 2 4.20 31.58 -2.35
C SER A 2 5.03 30.34 -2.67
N SER A 3 4.49 29.15 -2.38
CA SER A 3 5.11 27.89 -2.78
C SER A 3 4.77 27.58 -4.24
N ILE A 4 5.77 27.23 -5.05
CA ILE A 4 5.56 26.79 -6.43
C ILE A 4 4.73 25.50 -6.40
N LEU A 5 3.61 25.49 -7.11
CA LEU A 5 2.78 24.30 -7.27
C LEU A 5 3.25 23.51 -8.48
N ILE A 6 3.36 22.19 -8.32
CA ILE A 6 3.74 21.25 -9.38
C ILE A 6 2.64 20.19 -9.49
N PHE A 7 2.34 19.78 -10.72
CA PHE A 7 1.44 18.66 -10.97
C PHE A 7 2.14 17.32 -10.73
N CYS A 8 1.52 16.45 -9.93
CA CYS A 8 1.94 15.06 -9.83
C CYS A 8 1.78 14.37 -11.19
N ARG A 9 2.84 13.74 -11.71
CA ARG A 9 2.83 13.03 -13.00
C ARG A 9 1.91 11.81 -13.04
N ASP A 10 1.50 11.31 -11.87
CA ASP A 10 0.72 10.08 -11.76
C ASP A 10 -0.78 10.37 -11.53
N CYS A 11 -1.12 11.23 -10.57
CA CYS A 11 -2.52 11.53 -10.24
C CYS A 11 -3.01 12.91 -10.72
N GLY A 12 -2.15 13.74 -11.32
CA GLY A 12 -2.52 15.08 -11.79
C GLY A 12 -2.83 16.10 -10.69
N LYS A 13 -2.71 15.74 -9.41
CA LYS A 13 -2.94 16.66 -8.29
C LYS A 13 -1.84 17.73 -8.24
N GLN A 14 -2.24 19.00 -8.07
CA GLN A 14 -1.31 20.08 -7.76
C GLN A 14 -0.87 19.97 -6.29
N VAL A 15 0.44 19.98 -6.07
CA VAL A 15 1.06 19.93 -4.73
C VAL A 15 2.22 20.92 -4.65
N PRO A 16 2.57 21.41 -3.45
CA PRO A 16 3.78 22.22 -3.29
C PRO A 16 5.02 21.49 -3.78
N SER A 17 5.93 22.19 -4.45
CA SER A 17 7.17 21.62 -4.98
C SER A 17 7.99 20.90 -3.90
N SER A 18 8.01 21.42 -2.67
CA SER A 18 8.65 20.81 -1.50
C SER A 18 8.09 19.45 -1.09
N GLN A 19 6.84 19.15 -1.47
CA GLN A 19 6.16 17.87 -1.21
C GLN A 19 6.25 16.90 -2.40
N THR A 20 6.91 17.32 -3.47
CA THR A 20 7.07 16.55 -4.70
C THR A 20 8.48 15.97 -4.74
N LYS A 21 8.62 14.68 -5.08
CA LYS A 21 9.92 14.05 -5.35
C LYS A 21 9.80 13.20 -6.60
N ASP A 22 10.76 13.32 -7.52
CA ASP A 22 10.75 12.66 -8.83
C ASP A 22 9.46 12.91 -9.65
N GLY A 23 8.85 14.09 -9.46
CA GLY A 23 7.58 14.47 -10.11
C GLY A 23 6.34 13.79 -9.53
N LEU A 24 6.44 13.17 -8.34
CA LEU A 24 5.34 12.48 -7.68
C LEU A 24 5.00 13.10 -6.32
N CYS A 25 3.69 13.23 -6.05
CA CYS A 25 3.21 13.56 -4.71
C CYS A 25 3.47 12.39 -3.74
N VAL A 26 3.42 12.66 -2.43
CA VAL A 26 3.62 11.64 -1.39
C VAL A 26 2.67 10.46 -1.58
N ASP A 27 1.40 10.71 -1.88
CA ASP A 27 0.39 9.66 -2.10
C ASP A 27 0.82 8.66 -3.18
N CYS A 28 1.25 9.16 -4.34
CA CYS A 28 1.68 8.33 -5.47
C CYS A 28 3.01 7.63 -5.18
N ARG A 29 3.93 8.28 -4.46
CA ARG A 29 5.18 7.65 -4.02
C ARG A 29 4.92 6.46 -3.09
N VAL A 30 4.07 6.65 -2.09
CA VAL A 30 3.64 5.59 -1.18
C VAL A 30 3.00 4.45 -1.96
N ARG A 31 1.98 4.75 -2.79
CA ARG A 31 1.25 3.76 -3.56
C ARG A 31 2.16 2.92 -4.45
N ARG A 32 3.10 3.55 -5.17
CA ARG A 32 4.09 2.85 -6.00
C ARG A 32 5.03 2.00 -5.16
N SER A 33 5.50 2.53 -4.05
CA SER A 33 6.49 1.86 -3.21
C SER A 33 5.96 0.61 -2.50
N VAL A 34 4.65 0.52 -2.25
CA VAL A 34 4.02 -0.65 -1.62
C VAL A 34 3.22 -1.52 -2.60
N ALA A 35 3.27 -1.23 -3.91
CA ALA A 35 2.46 -1.93 -4.91
C ALA A 35 2.67 -3.46 -4.89
N ASP A 36 3.93 -3.90 -4.91
CA ASP A 36 4.27 -5.34 -4.89
C ASP A 36 3.83 -6.02 -3.59
N LEU A 37 3.94 -5.31 -2.46
CA LEU A 37 3.53 -5.79 -1.15
C LEU A 37 2.00 -5.90 -1.06
N ARG A 38 1.25 -4.97 -1.66
CA ARG A 38 -0.21 -5.06 -1.76
C ARG A 38 -0.65 -6.27 -2.59
N ASP A 39 0.01 -6.50 -3.71
CA ASP A 39 -0.28 -7.67 -4.55
C ASP A 39 0.06 -8.98 -3.83
N GLU A 40 1.17 -9.01 -3.07
CA GLU A 40 1.52 -10.12 -2.19
C GLU A 40 0.46 -10.35 -1.10
N HIS A 41 0.02 -9.29 -0.43
CA HIS A 41 -1.03 -9.33 0.58
C HIS A 41 -2.33 -9.91 0.01
N ALA A 42 -2.79 -9.41 -1.13
CA ALA A 42 -3.98 -9.91 -1.79
C ALA A 42 -3.85 -11.38 -2.21
N ARG A 43 -2.67 -11.82 -2.70
CA ARG A 43 -2.39 -13.23 -3.03
C ARG A 43 -2.45 -14.13 -1.78
N LEU A 44 -1.82 -13.73 -0.68
CA LEU A 44 -1.82 -14.50 0.56
C LEU A 44 -3.21 -14.62 1.16
N TRP A 45 -4.02 -13.56 1.09
CA TRP A 45 -5.41 -13.61 1.54
C TRP A 45 -6.26 -14.55 0.70
N ARG A 46 -6.14 -14.51 -0.63
CA ARG A 46 -6.82 -15.49 -1.50
C ARG A 46 -6.34 -16.92 -1.23
N LYS A 47 -5.05 -17.12 -0.97
CA LYS A 47 -4.51 -18.43 -0.57
C LYS A 47 -5.11 -18.89 0.75
N ARG A 48 -5.17 -18.01 1.75
CA ARG A 48 -5.77 -18.29 3.06
C ARG A 48 -7.23 -18.73 2.93
N GLU A 49 -8.00 -18.04 2.10
CA GLU A 49 -9.41 -18.38 1.91
C GLU A 49 -9.60 -19.75 1.25
N ARG A 50 -8.83 -20.05 0.19
CA ARG A 50 -8.83 -21.38 -0.44
C ARG A 50 -8.42 -22.51 0.51
N TYR A 51 -7.49 -22.26 1.42
CA TYR A 51 -7.02 -23.26 2.38
C TYR A 51 -8.02 -23.45 3.52
N ARG A 52 -8.68 -22.35 3.95
CA ARG A 52 -9.78 -22.41 4.92
C ARG A 52 -10.93 -23.26 4.40
N SER A 53 -11.32 -23.13 3.13
CA SER A 53 -12.39 -23.96 2.54
C SER A 53 -12.01 -25.44 2.42
N GLN A 54 -10.74 -25.80 2.57
CA GLN A 54 -10.21 -27.17 2.59
C GLN A 54 -9.93 -27.69 4.01
N ASN A 55 -10.37 -26.98 5.06
CA ASN A 55 -10.07 -27.29 6.46
C ASN A 55 -8.55 -27.42 6.78
N ALA A 56 -7.70 -26.76 6.00
CA ALA A 56 -6.25 -26.77 6.23
C ALA A 56 -5.83 -25.75 7.30
N ASN A 57 -4.70 -25.99 7.96
CA ASN A 57 -4.13 -25.05 8.92
C ASN A 57 -3.72 -23.74 8.20
N THR A 58 -4.38 -22.63 8.54
CA THR A 58 -4.14 -21.31 7.93
C THR A 58 -3.24 -20.39 8.75
N GLU A 59 -2.74 -20.82 9.90
CA GLU A 59 -1.92 -19.99 10.79
C GLU A 59 -0.61 -19.53 10.14
N GLN A 60 0.06 -20.42 9.41
CA GLN A 60 1.30 -20.08 8.72
C GLN A 60 1.07 -18.97 7.68
N ILE A 61 -0.06 -19.01 6.98
CA ILE A 61 -0.45 -17.97 6.01
C ILE A 61 -0.80 -16.67 6.75
N GLY A 62 -1.45 -16.76 7.92
CA GLY A 62 -1.68 -15.60 8.80
C GLY A 62 -0.39 -14.89 9.22
N ARG A 63 0.64 -15.66 9.62
CA ARG A 63 1.97 -15.10 9.94
C ARG A 63 2.65 -14.47 8.72
N GLN A 64 2.47 -15.03 7.52
CA GLN A 64 2.98 -14.43 6.29
C GLN A 64 2.29 -13.09 5.97
N ILE A 65 0.97 -13.01 6.15
CA ILE A 65 0.19 -11.78 5.98
C ILE A 65 0.73 -10.70 6.92
N ALA A 66 0.87 -10.98 8.21
CA ALA A 66 1.38 -10.01 9.18
C ALA A 66 2.76 -9.45 8.77
N ARG A 67 3.69 -10.31 8.33
CA ARG A 67 5.01 -9.87 7.82
C ARG A 67 4.93 -8.99 6.57
N VAL A 68 3.92 -9.14 5.73
CA VAL A 68 3.70 -8.22 4.60
C VAL A 68 3.23 -6.87 5.11
N GLU A 69 2.27 -6.86 6.04
CA GLU A 69 1.74 -5.63 6.65
C GLU A 69 2.84 -4.85 7.37
N ASP A 70 3.73 -5.53 8.10
CA ASP A 70 4.89 -4.91 8.76
C ASP A 70 5.86 -4.28 7.75
N ARG A 71 6.18 -4.99 6.67
CA ARG A 71 7.03 -4.48 5.58
C ARG A 71 6.40 -3.27 4.88
N MET A 72 5.08 -3.26 4.70
CA MET A 72 4.36 -2.08 4.17
C MET A 72 4.52 -0.90 5.12
N GLY A 73 4.35 -1.11 6.42
CA GLY A 73 4.53 -0.07 7.44
C GLY A 73 5.94 0.51 7.43
N GLN A 74 6.97 -0.34 7.41
CA GLN A 74 8.37 0.08 7.33
C GLN A 74 8.64 0.92 6.08
N ARG A 75 8.17 0.46 4.92
CA ARG A 75 8.36 1.19 3.65
C ARG A 75 7.70 2.56 3.64
N ILE A 76 6.52 2.68 4.26
CA ILE A 76 5.82 3.96 4.37
C ILE A 76 6.55 4.91 5.33
N LYS A 77 7.07 4.39 6.45
CA LYS A 77 7.89 5.18 7.40
C LYS A 77 9.17 5.73 6.77
N GLU A 78 9.75 5.04 5.78
CA GLU A 78 10.90 5.56 4.99
C GLU A 78 10.53 6.75 4.09
N LEU A 79 9.25 6.90 3.72
CA LEU A 79 8.79 7.92 2.78
C LEU A 79 8.15 9.15 3.44
N VAL A 80 7.73 9.01 4.70
CA VAL A 80 6.92 10.00 5.42
C VAL A 80 7.53 10.24 6.79
N SER A 81 7.90 11.48 7.08
CA SER A 81 8.59 11.87 8.31
C SER A 81 7.69 11.84 9.56
N ASN A 82 6.37 11.82 9.38
CA ASN A 82 5.38 11.89 10.46
C ASN A 82 4.74 10.52 10.68
N GLU A 83 4.84 9.98 11.91
CA GLU A 83 4.32 8.66 12.26
C GLU A 83 2.78 8.55 12.16
N ARG A 84 2.06 9.61 12.51
CA ARG A 84 0.59 9.65 12.37
C ARG A 84 0.20 9.55 10.89
N GLN A 85 0.89 10.32 10.05
CA GLN A 85 0.67 10.30 8.61
C GLN A 85 1.05 8.94 8.00
N ALA A 86 2.14 8.32 8.46
CA ALA A 86 2.53 6.99 8.04
C ALA A 86 1.46 5.93 8.40
N THR A 87 0.84 6.06 9.57
CA THR A 87 -0.26 5.17 10.01
C THR A 87 -1.50 5.33 9.13
N ASP A 88 -1.86 6.57 8.77
CA ASP A 88 -2.99 6.84 7.87
C ASP A 88 -2.74 6.26 6.47
N TYR A 89 -1.52 6.40 5.95
CA TYR A 89 -1.13 5.77 4.69
C TYR A 89 -1.18 4.25 4.76
N LEU A 90 -0.66 3.64 5.83
CA LEU A 90 -0.71 2.19 6.00
C LEU A 90 -2.15 1.69 6.00
N ARG A 91 -3.03 2.34 6.76
CA ARG A 91 -4.46 2.01 6.80
C ARG A 91 -5.08 2.06 5.40
N LYS A 92 -4.85 3.13 4.66
CA LYS A 92 -5.38 3.32 3.30
C LYS A 92 -4.88 2.25 2.33
N GLU A 93 -3.61 1.90 2.38
CA GLU A 93 -3.02 0.89 1.49
C GLU A 93 -3.50 -0.52 1.84
N LEU A 94 -3.72 -0.82 3.13
CA LEU A 94 -4.33 -2.09 3.57
C LEU A 94 -5.80 -2.19 3.16
N GLU A 95 -6.57 -1.11 3.25
CA GLU A 95 -7.94 -1.05 2.75
C GLU A 95 -7.97 -1.26 1.22
N ALA A 96 -7.04 -0.65 0.48
CA ALA A 96 -6.93 -0.84 -0.96
C ALA A 96 -6.52 -2.29 -1.34
N ALA A 97 -5.61 -2.91 -0.57
CA ALA A 97 -5.25 -4.32 -0.74
C ALA A 97 -6.41 -5.27 -0.41
N ARG A 98 -7.25 -4.92 0.58
CA ARG A 98 -8.50 -5.66 0.87
C ARG A 98 -9.46 -5.61 -0.30
N GLY A 99 -9.67 -4.45 -0.92
CA GLY A 99 -10.50 -4.31 -2.12
C GLY A 99 -10.01 -5.18 -3.28
N GLN A 100 -8.69 -5.24 -3.50
CA GLN A 100 -8.07 -6.08 -4.53
C GLN A 100 -8.29 -7.59 -4.34
N ARG A 101 -8.68 -8.06 -3.15
CA ARG A 101 -9.00 -9.49 -2.93
C ARG A 101 -10.18 -9.95 -3.77
N TYR A 102 -11.12 -9.04 -4.02
CA TYR A 102 -12.36 -9.31 -4.76
C TYR A 102 -12.28 -8.90 -6.22
N THR A 103 -11.28 -8.07 -6.58
CA THR A 103 -11.00 -7.74 -7.97
C THR A 103 -10.27 -8.92 -8.63
N ILE A 104 -11.03 -9.80 -9.28
CA ILE A 104 -10.47 -10.75 -10.23
C ILE A 104 -9.91 -9.91 -11.37
N LYS A 105 -8.58 -9.77 -11.47
CA LYS A 105 -7.97 -9.40 -12.75
C LYS A 105 -8.29 -10.58 -13.68
N GLY A 106 -9.37 -10.43 -14.44
CA GLY A 106 -9.73 -11.33 -15.53
C GLY A 106 -8.53 -11.42 -16.47
N VAL A 107 -8.13 -12.65 -16.74
CA VAL A 107 -7.21 -12.98 -17.83
C VAL A 107 -7.93 -12.70 -19.14
#